data_AF-A0A936NXI8-F1
#
_entry.id   AF-A0A936NXI8-F1
#
_cell.length_a   1.000
_cell.length_b   1.000
_cell.length_c   1.000
_cell.angle_alpha   90.00
_cell.angle_beta   90.00
_cell.angle_gamma   90.00
#
_symmetry.space_group_name_H-M   'P 1'
#
loop_
_entity.id
_entity.type
_entity.pdbx_description
1 polymer ?
#
loop_
_entity_poly.entity_id
_entity_poly.type
_entity_poly.pdbx_seq_one_letter_code
_entity_poly.pdbx_strand_id
1 'polypeptide(L)'
;MQTPVMERAPQARLERRRNQLLRERFDAAETLLKPLLGSPESHNGAAFFRAMNRLHAVYPDLSPSEIEALVAAVVRSFQSRTVGR
;
A
#
# COMPACT_ATOMS: atom_id res chain seq x y z
N MET A 1 -42.50 -10.72 16.92
CA MET A 1 -42.14 -9.29 16.86
C MET A 1 -40.79 -9.19 16.18
N GLN A 2 -40.78 -8.67 14.94
CA GLN A 2 -39.59 -8.48 14.10
C GLN A 2 -38.65 -7.44 14.71
N THR A 3 -37.35 -7.75 14.77
CA THR A 3 -36.29 -6.76 14.96
C THR A 3 -35.94 -6.14 13.60
N PRO A 4 -35.81 -4.80 13.50
CA PRO A 4 -35.59 -4.16 12.21
C PRO A 4 -34.18 -4.47 11.67
N VAL A 5 -34.16 -5.09 10.50
CA VAL A 5 -32.97 -5.27 9.64
C VAL A 5 -32.87 -4.05 8.73
N MET A 6 -32.14 -3.02 9.16
CA MET A 6 -31.70 -1.86 8.35
C MET A 6 -30.66 -1.15 9.23
N GLU A 7 -29.36 -1.07 8.91
CA GLU A 7 -28.81 -0.05 8.01
C GLU A 7 -27.30 -0.24 7.67
N ARG A 8 -26.75 -1.46 7.65
CA ARG A 8 -25.29 -1.66 7.40
C ARG A 8 -24.86 -1.62 5.92
N ALA A 9 -25.78 -1.36 4.98
CA ALA A 9 -25.51 -1.48 3.54
C ALA A 9 -24.60 -0.40 2.91
N PRO A 10 -24.66 0.91 3.28
CA PRO A 10 -23.85 1.93 2.61
C PRO A 10 -22.38 1.93 3.08
N GLN A 11 -22.12 1.58 4.35
CA GLN A 11 -20.76 1.56 4.90
C GLN A 11 -19.91 0.46 4.27
N ALA A 12 -20.46 -0.75 4.14
CA ALA A 12 -19.76 -1.87 3.51
C ALA A 12 -19.37 -1.60 2.04
N ARG A 13 -20.18 -0.81 1.30
CA ARG A 13 -19.85 -0.42 -0.08
C ARG A 13 -18.74 0.63 -0.13
N LEU A 14 -18.73 1.59 0.79
CA LEU A 14 -17.69 2.61 0.89
C LEU A 14 -16.35 1.97 1.29
N GLU A 15 -16.36 1.06 2.27
CA GLU A 15 -15.18 0.32 2.72
C GLU A 15 -14.60 -0.56 1.62
N ARG A 16 -15.45 -1.24 0.82
CA ARG A 16 -15.01 -2.02 -0.34
C ARG A 16 -14.30 -1.14 -1.37
N ARG A 17 -14.86 0.03 -1.70
CA ARG A 17 -14.23 0.98 -2.63
C ARG A 17 -12.89 1.50 -2.11
N ARG A 18 -12.82 1.81 -0.80
CA ARG A 18 -11.58 2.26 -0.16
C ARG A 18 -10.52 1.16 -0.18
N ASN A 19 -10.89 -0.07 0.15
CA ASN A 19 -9.97 -1.21 0.12
C ASN A 19 -9.51 -1.53 -1.31
N GLN A 20 -10.38 -1.38 -2.31
CA GLN A 20 -10.00 -1.55 -3.71
C GLN A 20 -8.97 -0.50 -4.13
N LEU A 21 -9.23 0.78 -3.85
CA LEU A 21 -8.30 1.86 -4.15
C LEU A 21 -6.94 1.68 -3.44
N LEU A 22 -6.96 1.27 -2.18
CA LEU A 22 -5.73 0.97 -1.44
C LEU A 22 -4.95 -0.18 -2.07
N ARG A 23 -5.65 -1.21 -2.56
CA ARG A 23 -5.03 -2.34 -3.23
C ARG A 23 -4.44 -1.96 -4.59
N GLU A 24 -5.18 -1.19 -5.39
CA GLU A 24 -4.68 -0.68 -6.67
C GLU A 24 -3.44 0.20 -6.49
N ARG A 25 -3.45 1.09 -5.49
CA ARG A 25 -2.29 1.89 -5.11
C ARG A 25 -1.12 1.03 -4.64
N PHE A 26 -1.40 -0.02 -3.89
CA PHE A 26 -0.40 -0.98 -3.43
C PHE A 26 0.23 -1.74 -4.61
N ASP A 27 -0.56 -2.32 -5.51
CA ASP A 27 -0.07 -3.05 -6.68
C ASP A 27 0.78 -2.16 -7.60
N ALA A 28 0.35 -0.90 -7.81
CA ALA A 28 1.12 0.10 -8.55
C ALA A 28 2.43 0.46 -7.83
N ALA A 29 2.37 0.71 -6.52
CA ALA A 29 3.56 0.99 -5.71
C ALA A 29 4.53 -0.20 -5.69
N GLU A 30 4.05 -1.43 -5.56
CA GLU A 30 4.85 -2.65 -5.63
C GLU A 30 5.62 -2.70 -6.96
N THR A 31 4.93 -2.46 -8.08
CA THR A 31 5.55 -2.46 -9.41
C THR A 31 6.62 -1.37 -9.54
N LEU A 32 6.34 -0.16 -9.05
CA LEU A 32 7.27 0.97 -9.11
C LEU A 32 8.50 0.78 -8.21
N LEU A 33 8.32 0.15 -7.06
CA LEU A 33 9.37 0.00 -6.04
C LEU A 33 10.14 -1.31 -6.16
N LYS A 34 9.64 -2.31 -6.88
CA LYS A 34 10.34 -3.58 -7.17
C LYS A 34 11.79 -3.41 -7.66
N PRO A 35 12.13 -2.49 -8.58
CA PRO A 35 13.54 -2.32 -8.98
C PRO A 35 14.43 -1.69 -7.90
N LEU A 36 13.83 -1.01 -6.90
CA LEU A 36 14.57 -0.35 -5.83
C LEU A 36 14.66 -1.20 -4.55
N LEU A 37 13.60 -1.95 -4.25
CA LEU A 37 13.37 -2.64 -2.99
C LEU A 37 12.98 -4.12 -3.18
N GLY A 38 12.98 -4.63 -4.40
CA GLY A 38 12.64 -6.03 -4.67
C GLY A 38 13.70 -7.02 -4.17
N SER A 39 14.95 -6.58 -4.05
CA SER A 39 16.04 -7.36 -3.47
C SER A 39 16.33 -6.90 -2.04
N PRO A 40 16.44 -7.82 -1.06
CA PRO A 40 16.75 -7.47 0.32
C PRO A 40 18.10 -6.75 0.48
N GLU A 41 19.07 -7.08 -0.37
CA GLU A 41 20.38 -6.41 -0.43
C GLU A 41 20.28 -4.93 -0.84
N SER A 42 19.18 -4.54 -1.48
CA SER A 42 18.92 -3.15 -1.90
C SER A 42 18.16 -2.34 -0.84
N HIS A 43 17.79 -2.94 0.31
CA HIS A 43 17.06 -2.26 1.40
C HIS A 43 17.99 -1.34 2.22
N ASN A 44 18.46 -0.27 1.59
CA ASN A 44 19.28 0.75 2.23
C ASN A 44 18.56 2.11 2.30
N GLY A 45 19.02 3.01 3.18
CA GLY A 45 18.40 4.32 3.39
C GLY A 45 18.21 5.14 2.11
N ALA A 46 19.14 5.05 1.15
CA ALA A 46 19.04 5.74 -0.13
C ALA A 46 17.92 5.16 -1.03
N ALA A 47 17.74 3.83 -1.04
CA ALA A 47 16.68 3.17 -1.77
C ALA A 47 15.30 3.52 -1.19
N PHE A 48 15.16 3.56 0.14
CA PHE A 48 13.94 4.02 0.80
C PHE A 48 13.63 5.49 0.47
N PHE A 49 14.63 6.37 0.53
CA PHE A 49 14.44 7.77 0.16
C PHE A 49 14.00 7.92 -1.29
N ARG A 50 14.62 7.19 -2.22
CA ARG A 50 14.22 7.18 -3.64
C ARG A 50 12.81 6.63 -3.83
N ALA A 51 12.44 5.59 -3.09
CA ALA A 51 11.10 5.01 -3.11
C ALA A 51 10.03 6.01 -2.64
N MET A 52 10.27 6.68 -1.51
CA MET A 52 9.35 7.71 -0.99
C MET A 52 9.21 8.88 -1.97
N ASN A 53 10.31 9.41 -2.50
CA ASN A 53 10.26 10.49 -3.50
C ASN A 53 9.49 10.07 -4.76
N ARG A 54 9.68 8.83 -5.21
CA ARG A 54 9.00 8.32 -6.40
C ARG A 54 7.50 8.16 -6.18
N LEU A 55 7.09 7.67 -5.00
CA LEU A 55 5.67 7.60 -4.66
C LEU A 55 5.05 8.98 -4.45
N HIS A 56 5.77 9.93 -3.84
CA HIS A 56 5.29 11.29 -3.66
C HIS A 56 5.07 12.00 -5.01
N ALA A 57 5.91 11.73 -6.01
CA ALA A 57 5.73 12.25 -7.38
C ALA A 57 4.51 11.66 -8.10
N VAL A 58 4.15 10.40 -7.80
CA VAL A 58 3.00 9.71 -8.42
C VAL A 58 1.70 10.02 -7.68
N TYR A 59 1.78 10.23 -6.36
CA TYR A 59 0.64 10.46 -5.48
C TYR A 59 0.86 11.75 -4.67
N PRO A 60 0.83 12.93 -5.32
CA PRO A 60 1.03 14.20 -4.63
C PRO A 60 -0.08 14.52 -3.61
N ASP A 61 -1.24 13.88 -3.75
CA ASP A 61 -2.36 14.02 -2.82
C ASP A 61 -2.17 13.24 -1.51
N LEU A 62 -1.17 12.35 -1.42
CA LEU A 62 -0.90 11.58 -0.20
C LEU A 62 0.04 12.35 0.72
N SER A 63 -0.27 12.29 2.01
CA SER A 63 0.62 12.84 3.03
C SER A 63 1.94 12.05 3.11
N PRO A 64 3.05 12.66 3.58
CA PRO A 64 4.31 11.96 3.77
C PRO A 64 4.19 10.69 4.62
N SER A 65 3.32 10.71 5.63
CA SER A 65 3.05 9.54 6.48
C SER A 65 2.32 8.41 5.74
N GLU A 66 1.38 8.72 4.84
CA GLU A 66 0.74 7.71 3.99
C GLU A 66 1.72 7.11 2.98
N ILE A 67 2.61 7.93 2.43
CA ILE A 67 3.69 7.47 1.56
C ILE A 67 4.62 6.51 2.31
N GLU A 68 5.05 6.87 3.52
CA GLU A 68 5.90 6.02 4.34
C GLU A 68 5.22 4.68 4.67
N ALA A 69 3.94 4.72 5.08
CA ALA A 69 3.16 3.52 5.36
C ALA A 69 3.02 2.61 4.12
N LEU A 70 2.85 3.21 2.93
CA LEU A 70 2.77 2.48 1.67
C LEU A 70 4.11 1.82 1.30
N VAL A 71 5.24 2.53 1.46
CA VAL A 71 6.58 1.96 1.28
C VAL A 71 6.81 0.80 2.25
N ALA A 72 6.50 0.98 3.53
CA ALA A 72 6.66 -0.05 4.55
C ALA A 72 5.84 -1.31 4.24
N ALA A 73 4.59 -1.15 3.79
CA ALA A 73 3.74 -2.25 3.38
C ALA A 73 4.33 -3.03 2.18
N VAL A 74 4.85 -2.31 1.19
CA VAL A 74 5.47 -2.92 -0.01
C VAL A 74 6.74 -3.69 0.37
N VAL A 75 7.60 -3.12 1.21
CA VAL A 75 8.83 -3.77 1.71
C VAL A 75 8.50 -5.04 2.47
N ARG A 76 7.50 -4.97 3.36
CA ARG A 76 7.00 -6.14 4.10
C ARG A 76 6.47 -7.24 3.16
N SER A 77 5.81 -6.86 2.06
CA SER A 77 5.36 -7.81 1.03
C SER A 77 6.54 -8.52 0.33
N PHE A 78 7.59 -7.78 -0.04
CA PHE A 78 8.80 -8.36 -0.63
C PHE A 78 9.51 -9.31 0.34
N GLN A 79 9.63 -8.93 1.61
CA GLN A 79 10.22 -9.78 2.64
C GLN A 79 9.38 -11.05 2.88
N SER A 80 8.05 -10.91 2.98
CA SER A 80 7.14 -12.05 3.17
C SER A 80 7.19 -13.06 2.02
N ARG A 81 7.43 -12.61 0.78
CA ARG A 81 7.59 -13.51 -0.37
C ARG A 81 8.96 -14.17 -0.45
N THR A 82 9.97 -13.56 0.15
CA THR A 82 11.35 -14.07 0.16
C THR A 82 11.55 -15.17 1.22
N VAL A 83 10.85 -15.09 2.36
CA VAL A 83 10.96 -16.07 3.47
C VAL A 83 10.16 -17.36 3.23
N GLY A 84 9.28 -17.39 2.22
CA GLY A 84 8.41 -18.54 1.95
C GLY A 84 8.94 -19.55 0.92
N ARG A 85 10.23 -19.54 0.57
CA ARG A 85 10.82 -20.41 -0.45
C ARG A 85 12.07 -21.12 0.03
#